data_AF-A0A8X6V8Z3-F1
#
_entry.id   AF-A0A8X6V8Z3-F1
#
_cell.length_a   1.000
_cell.length_b   1.000
_cell.length_c   1.000
_cell.angle_alpha   90.00
_cell.angle_beta   90.00
_cell.angle_gamma   90.00
#
_symmetry.space_group_name_H-M   'P 1'
#
loop_
_entity.id
_entity.type
_entity.pdbx_description
1 polymer ?
#
loop_
_entity_poly.entity_id
_entity_poly.type
_entity_poly.pdbx_seq_one_letter_code
_entity_poly.pdbx_strand_id
1 'polypeptide(L)' 'MALLRVQVEANPCQTIEELSTAINQPWLTIQEHLQQIGKTNRAVALVLHNLSEENRPNRSTACNLLLTVQNSFLIA' A
#
# COMPACT_ATOMS: atom_id res chain seq x y z
N MET A 1 20.47 -6.63 5.37
CA MET A 1 19.67 -5.45 5.73
C MET A 1 18.26 -5.82 6.19
N ALA A 2 18.09 -6.38 7.40
CA ALA A 2 16.74 -6.68 7.94
C ALA A 2 15.97 -5.39 8.32
N LEU A 3 16.69 -4.39 8.83
CA LEU A 3 16.12 -3.11 9.28
C LEU A 3 15.45 -2.30 8.16
N LEU A 4 16.06 -2.28 6.96
CA LEU A 4 15.49 -1.58 5.79
C LEU A 4 14.13 -2.14 5.39
N ARG A 5 13.97 -3.47 5.44
CA ARG A 5 12.69 -4.13 5.13
C ARG A 5 11.59 -3.68 6.10
N VAL A 6 11.91 -3.65 7.39
CA VAL A 6 10.98 -3.21 8.44
C VAL A 6 10.55 -1.75 8.26
N GLN A 7 11.49 -0.85 7.95
CA GLN A 7 11.17 0.57 7.70
C GLN A 7 10.22 0.74 6.50
N VAL A 8 10.54 0.09 5.37
CA VAL A 8 9.73 0.16 4.15
C VAL A 8 8.35 -0.48 4.32
N GLU A 9 8.22 -1.53 5.12
CA GLU A 9 6.93 -2.15 5.44
C GLU A 9 6.07 -1.29 6.38
N ALA A 10 6.69 -0.57 7.31
CA ALA A 10 6.00 0.36 8.20
C ALA A 10 5.50 1.61 7.47
N ASN A 11 6.32 2.17 6.57
CA ASN A 11 5.94 3.31 5.74
C ASN A 11 6.54 3.21 4.33
N PRO A 12 5.78 2.74 3.33
CA PRO A 12 6.27 2.59 1.96
C PRO A 12 6.45 3.92 1.21
N CYS A 13 6.01 5.04 1.79
CA CYS A 13 6.07 6.37 1.18
C CYS A 13 7.33 7.16 1.55
N GLN A 14 8.25 6.58 2.34
CA GLN A 14 9.50 7.24 2.68
C GLN A 14 10.41 7.38 1.46
N THR A 15 11.11 8.51 1.43
CA THR A 15 12.16 8.75 0.45
C THR A 15 13.43 7.97 0.81
N ILE A 16 14.30 7.76 -0.19
CA ILE A 16 15.61 7.11 0.04
C ILE A 16 16.47 7.95 0.99
N GLU A 17 16.33 9.28 0.98
CA GLU A 17 17.07 10.19 1.87
C GLU A 17 16.62 10.08 3.34
N GLU A 18 15.31 9.97 3.58
CA GLU A 18 14.77 9.70 4.93
C GLU A 18 15.22 8.32 5.44
N LEU A 19 15.17 7.29 4.57
CA LEU A 19 15.64 5.95 4.91
C LEU A 19 17.15 5.93 5.19
N SER A 20 17.93 6.65 4.40
CA SER A 20 19.37 6.82 4.55
C SER A 20 19.71 7.46 5.90
N THR A 21 18.96 8.50 6.27
CA THR A 21 19.11 9.18 7.57
C THR A 21 18.71 8.26 8.72
N ALA A 22 17.57 7.57 8.63
CA ALA A 22 17.06 6.71 9.69
C ALA A 22 17.93 5.47 9.95
N ILE A 23 18.52 4.90 8.90
CA ILE A 23 19.35 3.68 8.97
C ILE A 23 20.84 4.04 9.11
N ASN A 24 21.18 5.34 9.00
CA ASN A 24 22.55 5.85 9.02
C ASN A 24 23.46 5.14 8.01
N GLN A 25 23.02 5.12 6.76
CA GLN A 25 23.74 4.50 5.64
C GLN A 25 23.70 5.41 4.41
N PRO A 26 24.72 5.37 3.53
CA PRO A 26 24.74 6.18 2.34
C PRO A 26 23.51 5.93 1.45
N TRP A 27 23.02 6.99 0.81
CA TRP A 27 21.87 6.94 -0.10
C TRP A 27 21.99 5.83 -1.16
N LEU A 28 23.19 5.71 -1.77
CA LEU A 28 23.46 4.72 -2.81
C LEU A 28 23.38 3.28 -2.28
N THR A 29 23.89 3.06 -1.06
CA THR A 29 23.78 1.78 -0.36
C THR A 29 22.32 1.42 -0.08
N ILE A 30 21.47 2.39 0.30
CA ILE A 30 20.03 2.14 0.46
C ILE A 30 19.39 1.77 -0.88
N GLN A 31 19.69 2.49 -1.96
CA GLN A 31 19.14 2.21 -3.28
C GLN A 31 19.49 0.78 -3.76
N GLU A 32 20.75 0.37 -3.65
CA GLU A 32 21.19 -0.98 -4.02
C GLU A 32 20.46 -2.05 -3.21
N HIS A 33 20.34 -1.86 -1.90
CA HIS A 33 19.63 -2.80 -1.06
C HIS A 33 18.14 -2.86 -1.36
N LEU A 34 17.48 -1.74 -1.66
CA LEU A 34 16.07 -1.71 -2.09
C LEU A 34 15.86 -2.57 -3.34
N GLN A 35 16.77 -2.48 -4.32
CA GLN A 35 16.73 -3.32 -5.52
C GLN A 35 16.91 -4.81 -5.19
N GLN A 36 17.88 -5.15 -4.33
CA GLN A 36 18.12 -6.53 -3.91
C GLN A 36 16.92 -7.17 -3.20
N ILE A 37 16.13 -6.38 -2.45
CA ILE A 37 14.91 -6.86 -1.80
C ILE A 37 13.65 -6.75 -2.67
N GLY A 38 13.79 -6.38 -3.94
CA GLY A 38 12.70 -6.28 -4.91
C GLY A 38 11.73 -5.12 -4.65
N LYS A 39 12.16 -4.08 -3.93
CA LYS A 39 11.35 -2.88 -3.69
C LYS A 39 11.63 -1.85 -4.77
N THR A 40 10.58 -1.43 -5.47
CA THR A 40 10.63 -0.44 -6.55
C THR A 40 9.75 0.74 -6.21
N ASN A 41 10.13 1.93 -6.69
CA ASN A 41 9.25 3.10 -6.63
C ASN A 41 8.03 2.86 -7.53
N ARG A 42 6.82 3.06 -6.98
CA ARG A 42 5.55 3.05 -7.72
C ARG A 42 4.79 4.32 -7.36
N ALA A 43 4.30 5.02 -8.38
CA ALA A 43 3.45 6.18 -8.18
C ALA A 43 2.19 5.81 -7.37
N VAL A 44 1.83 6.67 -6.43
CA VAL A 44 0.59 6.54 -5.66
C VAL A 44 -0.60 6.65 -6.62
N ALA A 45 -1.56 5.72 -6.49
CA ALA A 45 -2.78 5.77 -7.30
C ALA A 45 -3.64 6.98 -6.89
N LEU A 46 -4.13 7.73 -7.88
CA LEU A 46 -5.11 8.79 -7.63
C LEU A 46 -6.42 8.17 -7.13
N VAL A 47 -6.88 8.60 -5.96
CA VAL A 47 -8.16 8.21 -5.38
C VAL A 47 -9.12 9.38 -5.49
N LEU A 48 -10.33 9.15 -6.00
CA LEU A 48 -11.32 10.20 -6.30
C LEU A 48 -11.72 11.02 -5.06
N HIS A 49 -11.88 10.37 -3.92
CA HIS A 49 -12.16 11.00 -2.64
C HIS A 49 -11.73 10.08 -1.50
N ASN A 50 -11.30 10.67 -0.39
CA ASN A 50 -11.08 9.93 0.84
C ASN A 50 -12.43 9.53 1.43
N LEU A 51 -12.58 8.24 1.75
CA LEU A 51 -13.79 7.75 2.40
C LEU A 51 -13.79 8.13 3.87
N SER A 52 -14.93 8.61 4.37
CA SER A 52 -15.15 8.74 5.81
C SER A 52 -15.29 7.36 6.45
N GLU A 53 -15.12 7.31 7.78
CA GLU A 53 -15.33 6.11 8.57
C GLU A 53 -16.74 5.51 8.42
N GLU A 54 -17.73 6.33 8.07
CA GLU A 54 -19.11 5.90 7.77
C GLU A 54 -19.26 5.40 6.32
N ASN A 55 -18.69 6.13 5.34
CA ASN A 55 -18.86 5.79 3.93
C ASN A 55 -18.14 4.49 3.54
N ARG A 56 -17.05 4.15 4.23
CA ARG A 56 -16.29 2.92 3.98
C ARG A 56 -17.11 1.64 4.23
N PRO A 57 -17.71 1.40 5.41
CA PRO A 57 -18.55 0.23 5.63
C PRO A 57 -19.83 0.27 4.79
N ASN A 58 -20.45 1.45 4.59
CA ASN A 58 -21.65 1.57 3.75
C ASN A 58 -21.40 1.07 2.32
N ARG A 59 -20.27 1.47 1.72
CA ARG A 59 -19.85 0.98 0.40
C ARG A 59 -19.65 -0.53 0.39
N SER A 60 -18.98 -1.09 1.40
CA SER A 60 -18.75 -2.53 1.52
C SER A 60 -20.07 -3.31 1.59
N THR A 61 -21.00 -2.88 2.45
CA THR A 61 -22.33 -3.50 2.59
C THR A 61 -23.13 -3.42 1.30
N ALA A 62 -23.17 -2.26 0.65
CA ALA A 62 -23.87 -2.09 -0.62
C ALA A 62 -23.32 -3.04 -1.71
N CYS A 63 -22.00 -3.14 -1.83
CA CYS A 63 -21.36 -4.07 -2.77
C CYS A 63 -21.69 -5.54 -2.45
N ASN A 64 -21.65 -5.93 -1.18
CA ASN A 64 -21.96 -7.31 -0.77
C ASN A 64 -23.42 -7.70 -1.07
N LEU A 65 -24.36 -6.77 -0.87
CA LEU A 65 -25.77 -6.98 -1.22
C LEU A 65 -25.94 -7.19 -2.73
N LEU A 66 -25.30 -6.35 -3.55
CA LEU A 66 -25.35 -6.47 -5.01
C LEU A 66 -24.75 -7.80 -5.49
N LEU A 67 -23.61 -8.21 -4.93
CA LEU A 67 -22.99 -9.51 -5.24
C LEU A 67 -23.91 -10.68 -4.87
N THR A 68 -24.58 -10.62 -3.72
CA THR A 68 -25.50 -11.67 -3.27
C THR A 68 -26.70 -11.79 -4.22
N VAL A 69 -27.29 -10.67 -4.62
CA VAL A 69 -28.41 -10.64 -5.57
C VAL A 69 -27.97 -11.19 -6.93
N GLN A 70 -26.80 -10.78 -7.43
CA GLN A 70 -26.26 -11.27 -8.70
C GLN A 70 -25.99 -12.77 -8.69
N ASN A 71 -25.38 -13.29 -7.62
CA ASN A 71 -25.12 -14.72 -7.47
C ASN A 71 -26.43 -15.52 -7.39
N SER A 72 -27.46 -14.98 -6.74
CA SER A 72 -28.77 -15.63 -6.65
C SER A 72 -29.49 -15.70 -8.01
N PHE A 73 -29.31 -14.69 -8.86
CA PHE A 73 -29.85 -14.65 -10.23
C PHE A 73 -29.14 -15.58 -11.22
N LEU A 74 -27.90 -15.99 -10.91
CA LEU A 74 -27.13 -16.93 -11.75
C LEU A 74 -27.35 -18.40 -11.37
N ILE A 75 -27.99 -18.67 -10.23
CA ILE A 75 -28.26 -20.03 -9.70
C ILE A 75 -29.76 -20.38 -9.78
N ALA A 76 -30.61 -19.43 -10.19
CA ALA A 76 -32.04 -19.61 -10.48
C ALA A 76 -32.27 -19.71 -12.00
#